data_AF-A0A073J1L1-F1
#
_entry.id   AF-A0A073J1L1-F1
#
_cell.length_a   1.000
_cell.length_b   1.000
_cell.length_c   1.000
_cell.angle_alpha   90.00
_cell.angle_beta   90.00
_cell.angle_gamma   90.00
#
_symmetry.space_group_name_H-M   'P 1'
#
loop_
_entity.id
_entity.type
_entity.pdbx_description
1 polymer ?
#
loop_
_entity_poly.entity_id
_entity_poly.type
_entity_poly.pdbx_seq_one_letter_code
_entity_poly.pdbx_strand_id
1 'polypeptide(L)'
;MPDHIDKYGPHGQAYFGSEDQRKWVREASRAALRSLPIIATETDESSIDMLMLRAMRFAVTAMAIVEARLENSQALKSAISIAGDRALRSKSSGASDKAYYAFREVHSIAVTPWASKSDVQKVVSLCDLAFFFFQKEQNLSALKAVNLSQQREWIQQDVFGSWGPLWGQLGTPDLPQAAIDRLEGFFARDPEIWRFWQDWYTYVLDGTPIDVDQLVAVSLIPDDVWEEGPEAVADAIREIEAHLVIEKFPQIEEIFESNDGLYDVRGVALNPSQLIDSILERVNFAFDTAIQSNVCDLSEMNLASKALRQAIRVADSDANSFEFYLRTASAKIKSDVASGRLADDDETAFLILAIDEAALQLRADHPDVAEAANTRTKQRLREIDDSKRLAVATSIDGLREGTTGRLNQEFGLAAEVTRDGESANAVAEAIKQSGYRAGKISLAERAKRAEGSGFMSATKIGMRAHNLIEYVIELMSGSGPLG
;
A
#
# COMPACT_ATOMS: atom_id res chain seq x y z
N MET A 1 19.25 -32.31 -24.81
CA MET A 1 19.76 -31.49 -25.92
C MET A 1 20.54 -30.35 -25.29
N PRO A 2 21.78 -30.10 -25.75
CA PRO A 2 22.82 -29.44 -24.94
C PRO A 2 23.13 -28.01 -25.40
N ASP A 3 23.78 -27.27 -24.49
CA ASP A 3 24.88 -26.34 -24.74
C ASP A 3 24.78 -25.40 -25.94
N HIS A 4 24.18 -24.21 -25.75
CA HIS A 4 24.45 -23.06 -26.63
C HIS A 4 24.30 -21.68 -25.97
N ILE A 5 24.64 -21.55 -24.68
CA ILE A 5 24.78 -20.25 -24.03
C ILE A 5 26.26 -20.02 -23.69
N ASP A 6 27.10 -19.86 -24.72
CA ASP A 6 28.49 -19.41 -24.52
C ASP A 6 29.11 -18.80 -25.79
N LYS A 7 28.31 -18.01 -26.52
CA LYS A 7 28.77 -17.30 -27.75
C LYS A 7 28.96 -15.79 -27.61
N TYR A 8 28.76 -15.23 -26.42
CA TYR A 8 29.01 -13.81 -26.19
C TYR A 8 30.18 -13.68 -25.21
N GLY A 9 31.36 -13.42 -25.77
CA GLY A 9 32.57 -13.14 -24.98
C GLY A 9 32.42 -11.89 -24.09
N PRO A 10 33.43 -11.59 -23.26
CA PRO A 10 33.40 -10.57 -22.20
C PRO A 10 33.25 -9.10 -22.65
N HIS A 11 32.87 -8.86 -23.91
CA HIS A 11 32.55 -7.54 -24.46
C HIS A 11 31.04 -7.31 -24.70
N GLY A 12 30.17 -8.25 -24.32
CA GLY A 12 28.73 -8.18 -24.57
C GLY A 12 27.88 -7.47 -23.50
N GLN A 13 28.49 -6.85 -22.48
CA GLN A 13 27.79 -6.53 -21.23
C GLN A 13 27.55 -5.03 -20.92
N ALA A 14 27.57 -4.11 -21.89
CA ALA A 14 27.36 -2.68 -21.56
C ALA A 14 26.86 -1.78 -22.72
N TYR A 15 25.90 -2.23 -23.54
CA TYR A 15 25.46 -1.45 -24.72
C TYR A 15 24.02 -0.95 -24.72
N PHE A 16 23.27 -1.11 -23.63
CA PHE A 16 21.89 -0.60 -23.57
C PHE A 16 21.73 0.39 -22.41
N GLY A 17 21.34 1.63 -22.75
CA GLY A 17 20.95 2.67 -21.80
C GLY A 17 22.10 3.41 -21.15
N SER A 18 22.97 4.10 -21.92
CA SER A 18 23.79 5.15 -21.30
C SER A 18 22.87 6.13 -20.56
N GLU A 19 23.38 6.75 -19.51
CA GLU A 19 22.62 7.78 -18.79
C GLU A 19 22.07 8.86 -19.72
N ASP A 20 22.84 9.17 -20.78
CA ASP A 20 22.43 10.04 -21.88
C ASP A 20 21.20 9.52 -22.63
N GLN A 21 21.13 8.23 -22.97
CA GLN A 21 19.98 7.66 -23.67
C GLN A 21 18.71 7.76 -22.82
N ARG A 22 18.80 7.47 -21.52
CA ARG A 22 17.65 7.62 -20.60
C ARG A 22 17.18 9.07 -20.56
N LYS A 23 18.11 10.00 -20.44
CA LYS A 23 17.82 11.44 -20.48
C LYS A 23 17.09 11.83 -21.78
N TRP A 24 17.56 11.35 -22.92
CA TRP A 24 16.94 11.59 -24.23
C TRP A 24 15.52 11.05 -24.35
N VAL A 25 15.27 9.84 -23.86
CA VAL A 25 13.93 9.26 -23.89
C VAL A 25 12.98 10.02 -22.97
N ARG A 26 13.40 10.37 -21.73
CA ARG A 26 12.58 11.19 -20.82
C ARG A 26 12.20 12.51 -21.46
N GLU A 27 13.16 13.18 -22.09
CA GLU A 27 12.93 14.46 -22.76
C GLU A 27 11.93 14.31 -23.91
N ALA A 28 12.13 13.31 -24.75
CA ALA A 28 11.25 13.03 -25.87
C ALA A 28 9.83 12.73 -25.39
N SER A 29 9.67 11.85 -24.38
CA SER A 29 8.37 11.53 -23.76
C SER A 29 7.67 12.77 -23.22
N ARG A 30 8.40 13.66 -22.54
CA ARG A 30 7.84 14.93 -22.05
C ARG A 30 7.38 15.82 -23.19
N ALA A 31 8.15 15.93 -24.27
CA ALA A 31 7.74 16.70 -25.44
C ALA A 31 6.45 16.14 -26.05
N ALA A 32 6.34 14.81 -26.19
CA ALA A 32 5.12 14.18 -26.70
C ALA A 32 3.93 14.39 -25.75
N LEU A 33 4.09 14.20 -24.45
CA LEU A 33 3.01 14.36 -23.46
C LEU A 33 2.44 15.78 -23.38
N ARG A 34 3.25 16.79 -23.72
CA ARG A 34 2.79 18.18 -23.87
C ARG A 34 1.86 18.36 -25.06
N SER A 35 1.99 17.54 -26.10
CA SER A 35 1.13 17.57 -27.30
C SER A 35 -0.17 16.78 -27.15
N LEU A 36 -0.34 16.04 -26.06
CA LEU A 36 -1.53 15.24 -25.78
C LEU A 36 -2.85 16.03 -25.84
N PRO A 37 -2.95 17.28 -25.32
CA PRO A 37 -4.18 18.07 -25.44
C PRO A 37 -4.57 18.38 -26.90
N ILE A 38 -3.62 18.36 -27.84
CA ILE A 38 -3.92 18.54 -29.27
C ILE A 38 -4.66 17.32 -29.81
N ILE A 39 -4.28 16.11 -29.40
CA ILE A 39 -4.95 14.86 -29.80
C ILE A 39 -6.42 14.91 -29.35
N ALA A 40 -6.69 15.42 -28.15
CA ALA A 40 -8.04 15.60 -27.61
C ALA A 40 -8.91 16.62 -28.38
N THR A 41 -8.35 17.34 -29.37
CA THR A 41 -9.11 18.27 -30.20
C THR A 41 -9.66 17.65 -31.48
N GLU A 42 -9.37 16.38 -31.73
CA GLU A 42 -9.93 15.63 -32.86
C GLU A 42 -11.45 15.54 -32.78
N THR A 43 -12.11 15.59 -33.94
CA THR A 43 -13.58 15.73 -34.00
C THR A 43 -14.33 14.41 -34.15
N ASP A 44 -13.66 13.35 -34.58
CA ASP A 44 -14.23 12.01 -34.68
C ASP A 44 -14.05 11.24 -33.37
N GLU A 45 -15.15 11.09 -32.62
CA GLU A 45 -15.21 10.43 -31.31
C GLU A 45 -14.70 8.97 -31.33
N SER A 46 -14.90 8.24 -32.43
CA SER A 46 -14.42 6.84 -32.50
C SER A 46 -12.92 6.76 -32.79
N SER A 47 -12.40 7.71 -33.57
CA SER A 47 -10.99 7.79 -33.91
C SER A 47 -10.16 8.35 -32.77
N ILE A 48 -10.69 9.29 -31.99
CA ILE A 48 -9.98 9.94 -30.88
C ILE A 48 -9.69 8.95 -29.74
N ASP A 49 -10.62 8.04 -29.41
CA ASP A 49 -10.43 7.06 -28.34
C ASP A 49 -9.23 6.14 -28.64
N MET A 50 -9.20 5.56 -29.83
CA MET A 50 -8.10 4.69 -30.26
C MET A 50 -6.79 5.46 -30.46
N LEU A 51 -6.86 6.70 -30.93
CA LEU A 51 -5.68 7.56 -31.10
C LEU A 51 -5.06 7.92 -29.75
N MET A 52 -5.90 8.28 -28.78
CA MET A 52 -5.51 8.57 -27.41
C MET A 52 -4.92 7.34 -26.74
N LEU A 53 -5.61 6.19 -26.81
CA LEU A 53 -5.15 4.93 -26.23
C LEU A 53 -3.75 4.54 -26.74
N ARG A 54 -3.51 4.68 -28.05
CA ARG A 54 -2.20 4.39 -28.66
C ARG A 54 -1.13 5.40 -28.24
N ALA A 55 -1.46 6.69 -28.16
CA ALA A 55 -0.54 7.71 -27.68
C ALA A 55 -0.12 7.42 -26.22
N MET A 56 -1.08 7.09 -25.37
CA MET A 56 -0.86 6.69 -23.98
C MET A 56 0.00 5.43 -23.86
N ARG A 57 -0.29 4.41 -24.68
CA ARG A 57 0.53 3.20 -24.77
C ARG A 57 1.98 3.52 -25.08
N PHE A 58 2.25 4.33 -26.10
CA PHE A 58 3.62 4.70 -26.45
C PHE A 58 4.34 5.43 -25.31
N ALA A 59 3.64 6.35 -24.63
CA ALA A 59 4.20 7.09 -23.54
C ALA A 59 4.50 6.18 -22.33
N VAL A 60 3.54 5.38 -21.88
CA VAL A 60 3.71 4.49 -20.71
C VAL A 60 4.83 3.47 -20.95
N THR A 61 4.90 2.89 -22.15
CA THR A 61 5.95 1.94 -22.53
C THR A 61 7.32 2.60 -22.57
N ALA A 62 7.45 3.79 -23.18
CA ALA A 62 8.72 4.50 -23.20
C ALA A 62 9.20 4.86 -21.79
N MET A 63 8.27 5.26 -20.91
CA MET A 63 8.58 5.56 -19.51
C MET A 63 9.00 4.32 -18.72
N ALA A 64 8.28 3.21 -18.88
CA ALA A 64 8.60 1.93 -18.23
C ALA A 64 10.01 1.44 -18.61
N ILE A 65 10.39 1.52 -19.90
CA ILE A 65 11.74 1.14 -20.37
C ILE A 65 12.83 1.95 -19.65
N VAL A 66 12.62 3.26 -19.52
CA VAL A 66 13.60 4.15 -18.90
C VAL A 66 13.74 3.90 -17.40
N GLU A 67 12.62 3.80 -16.69
CA GLU A 67 12.63 3.75 -15.22
C GLU A 67 12.96 2.37 -14.68
N ALA A 68 12.38 1.32 -15.26
CA ALA A 68 12.56 -0.04 -14.76
C ALA A 68 13.89 -0.67 -15.20
N ARG A 69 14.72 0.06 -15.96
CA ARG A 69 16.00 -0.43 -16.51
C ARG A 69 15.84 -1.80 -17.17
N LEU A 70 14.74 -2.00 -17.89
CA LEU A 70 14.42 -3.28 -18.50
C LEU A 70 15.33 -3.51 -19.69
N GLU A 71 16.53 -4.03 -19.41
CA GLU A 71 17.59 -4.18 -20.41
C GLU A 71 17.26 -5.22 -21.49
N ASN A 72 16.21 -6.05 -21.32
CA ASN A 72 15.99 -7.18 -22.25
C ASN A 72 14.59 -7.82 -22.33
N SER A 73 13.48 -7.12 -22.02
CA SER A 73 12.17 -7.75 -22.23
C SER A 73 11.84 -7.86 -23.72
N GLN A 74 11.95 -9.09 -24.26
CA GLN A 74 11.54 -9.41 -25.62
C GLN A 74 10.02 -9.26 -25.80
N ALA A 75 9.25 -9.36 -24.71
CA ALA A 75 7.83 -9.05 -24.68
C ALA A 75 7.58 -7.57 -24.97
N LEU A 76 8.33 -6.67 -24.33
CA LEU A 76 8.32 -5.24 -24.67
C LEU A 76 8.69 -5.04 -26.14
N LYS A 77 9.79 -5.64 -26.62
CA LYS A 77 10.24 -5.54 -28.03
C LYS A 77 9.20 -6.02 -29.05
N SER A 78 8.30 -6.92 -28.67
CA SER A 78 7.24 -7.44 -29.53
C SER A 78 6.02 -6.50 -29.57
N ALA A 79 5.58 -6.02 -28.41
CA ALA A 79 4.58 -4.95 -28.29
C ALA A 79 4.96 -3.71 -29.11
N ILE A 80 6.26 -3.45 -29.21
CA ILE A 80 6.85 -2.33 -29.95
C ILE A 80 6.62 -2.40 -31.46
N SER A 81 6.70 -3.59 -32.08
CA SER A 81 6.66 -3.75 -33.54
C SER A 81 5.25 -3.63 -34.11
N ILE A 82 4.23 -4.02 -33.34
CA ILE A 82 2.86 -4.13 -33.84
C ILE A 82 2.14 -2.77 -33.82
N ALA A 83 2.38 -1.96 -32.78
CA ALA A 83 1.79 -0.63 -32.64
C ALA A 83 2.25 0.37 -33.73
N GLY A 84 3.47 0.20 -34.27
CA GLY A 84 4.04 1.09 -35.30
C GLY A 84 3.42 0.94 -36.70
N ASP A 85 3.08 -0.29 -37.10
CA ASP A 85 2.75 -0.62 -38.50
C ASP A 85 1.30 -0.30 -38.91
N ARG A 86 0.35 -0.26 -37.96
CA ARG A 86 -1.08 -0.09 -38.28
C ARG A 86 -1.56 1.36 -38.34
N ALA A 87 -0.86 2.29 -37.69
CA ALA A 87 -1.24 3.71 -37.68
C ALA A 87 -0.92 4.47 -38.99
N LEU A 88 -0.19 3.84 -39.91
CA LEU A 88 0.32 4.44 -41.15
C LEU A 88 -0.70 4.63 -42.29
N ARG A 89 -1.99 4.28 -42.09
CA ARG A 89 -2.99 4.35 -43.16
C ARG A 89 -3.92 5.57 -43.12
N SER A 90 -3.80 6.43 -42.11
CA SER A 90 -4.50 7.73 -42.10
C SER A 90 -3.73 8.75 -42.96
N LYS A 91 -4.36 9.26 -44.02
CA LYS A 91 -3.83 10.33 -44.90
C LYS A 91 -4.02 11.74 -44.32
N SER A 92 -4.27 11.85 -43.02
CA SER A 92 -4.53 13.15 -42.41
C SER A 92 -3.20 13.89 -42.16
N SER A 93 -3.23 15.21 -42.39
CA SER A 93 -2.10 16.13 -42.22
C SER A 93 -2.31 17.12 -41.07
N GLY A 94 -3.30 16.85 -40.21
CA GLY A 94 -3.74 17.75 -39.15
C GLY A 94 -2.79 17.77 -37.95
N ALA A 95 -3.08 18.67 -37.02
CA ALA A 95 -2.30 18.82 -35.79
C ALA A 95 -2.25 17.53 -34.94
N SER A 96 -3.37 16.82 -34.84
CA SER A 96 -3.51 15.55 -34.10
C SER A 96 -2.54 14.48 -34.61
N ASP A 97 -2.36 14.34 -35.93
CA ASP A 97 -1.43 13.34 -36.49
C ASP A 97 0.01 13.67 -36.13
N LYS A 98 0.39 14.95 -36.15
CA LYS A 98 1.76 15.37 -35.81
C LYS A 98 2.07 15.09 -34.34
N ALA A 99 1.12 15.37 -33.45
CA ALA A 99 1.21 15.02 -32.04
C ALA A 99 1.36 13.50 -31.86
N TYR A 100 0.49 12.72 -32.51
CA TYR A 100 0.57 11.26 -32.48
C TYR A 100 1.91 10.71 -33.01
N TYR A 101 2.42 11.24 -34.13
CA TYR A 101 3.71 10.85 -34.66
C TYR A 101 4.84 11.14 -33.68
N ALA A 102 4.76 12.22 -32.90
CA ALA A 102 5.74 12.49 -31.85
C ALA A 102 5.78 11.34 -30.83
N PHE A 103 4.62 10.86 -30.34
CA PHE A 103 4.57 9.70 -29.43
C PHE A 103 5.19 8.43 -30.04
N ARG A 104 4.90 8.15 -31.31
CA ARG A 104 5.50 7.00 -32.01
C ARG A 104 7.02 7.11 -32.09
N GLU A 105 7.54 8.31 -32.37
CA GLU A 105 8.99 8.53 -32.46
C GLU A 105 9.66 8.47 -31.07
N VAL A 106 9.03 8.99 -30.00
CA VAL A 106 9.50 8.79 -28.61
C VAL A 106 9.71 7.31 -28.33
N HIS A 107 8.71 6.52 -28.67
CA HIS A 107 8.76 5.10 -28.47
C HIS A 107 9.85 4.45 -29.33
N SER A 108 10.02 4.85 -30.59
CA SER A 108 11.15 4.41 -31.43
C SER A 108 12.53 4.72 -30.81
N ILE A 109 12.67 5.88 -30.14
CA ILE A 109 13.90 6.28 -29.44
C ILE A 109 14.13 5.39 -28.21
N ALA A 110 13.08 5.12 -27.43
CA ALA A 110 13.16 4.30 -26.23
C ALA A 110 13.73 2.90 -26.50
N VAL A 111 13.44 2.36 -27.68
CA VAL A 111 13.74 0.97 -28.03
C VAL A 111 15.02 0.83 -28.85
N THR A 112 15.53 1.94 -29.36
CA THR A 112 16.74 1.98 -30.19
C THR A 112 17.95 2.22 -29.30
N PRO A 113 18.83 1.23 -29.04
CA PRO A 113 20.00 1.38 -28.18
C PRO A 113 20.93 2.55 -28.53
N TRP A 114 21.00 2.91 -29.80
CA TRP A 114 21.83 4.00 -30.31
C TRP A 114 21.02 5.27 -30.61
N ALA A 115 19.90 5.46 -29.92
CA ALA A 115 19.13 6.68 -30.04
C ALA A 115 20.00 7.90 -29.71
N SER A 116 19.96 8.88 -30.61
CA SER A 116 20.84 10.02 -30.63
C SER A 116 20.08 11.30 -30.26
N LYS A 117 20.83 12.35 -29.93
CA LYS A 117 20.25 13.70 -29.75
C LYS A 117 19.45 14.17 -30.97
N SER A 118 19.83 13.78 -32.18
CA SER A 118 19.06 14.10 -33.41
C SER A 118 17.68 13.43 -33.43
N ASP A 119 17.53 12.25 -32.82
CA ASP A 119 16.23 11.59 -32.77
C ASP A 119 15.29 12.33 -31.80
N VAL A 120 15.80 12.79 -30.65
CA VAL A 120 15.04 13.66 -29.74
C VAL A 120 14.61 14.96 -30.43
N GLN A 121 15.52 15.58 -31.19
CA GLN A 121 15.21 16.79 -31.96
C GLN A 121 14.10 16.55 -32.99
N LYS A 122 13.99 15.34 -33.55
CA LYS A 122 12.89 14.96 -34.45
C LYS A 122 11.56 14.92 -33.71
N VAL A 123 11.50 14.33 -32.51
CA VAL A 123 10.28 14.35 -31.65
C VAL A 123 9.88 15.77 -31.32
N VAL A 124 10.82 16.58 -30.84
CA VAL A 124 10.56 18.00 -30.52
C VAL A 124 10.02 18.72 -31.75
N SER A 125 10.64 18.55 -32.92
CA SER A 125 10.19 19.18 -34.16
C SER A 125 8.78 18.73 -34.58
N LEU A 126 8.40 17.47 -34.31
CA LEU A 126 7.05 16.97 -34.58
C LEU A 126 6.02 17.61 -33.65
N CYS A 127 6.34 17.76 -32.35
CA CYS A 127 5.51 18.50 -31.41
C CYS A 127 5.37 19.97 -31.83
N ASP A 128 6.47 20.62 -32.22
CA ASP A 128 6.47 22.01 -32.70
C ASP A 128 5.55 22.18 -33.90
N LEU A 129 5.60 21.24 -34.85
CA LEU A 129 4.70 21.21 -35.99
C LEU A 129 3.25 21.00 -35.55
N ALA A 130 2.98 20.09 -34.62
CA ALA A 130 1.63 19.88 -34.09
C ALA A 130 1.04 21.17 -33.52
N PHE A 131 1.80 21.87 -32.67
CA PHE A 131 1.39 23.16 -32.13
C PHE A 131 1.18 24.22 -33.20
N PHE A 132 2.07 24.30 -34.20
CA PHE A 132 1.94 25.24 -35.31
C PHE A 132 0.65 25.00 -36.11
N PHE A 133 0.36 23.75 -36.49
CA PHE A 133 -0.86 23.40 -37.20
C PHE A 133 -2.10 23.68 -36.36
N PHE A 134 -2.07 23.33 -35.07
CA PHE A 134 -3.17 23.59 -34.14
C PHE A 134 -3.48 25.09 -34.02
N GLN A 135 -2.46 25.93 -33.86
CA GLN A 135 -2.64 27.39 -33.80
C GLN A 135 -3.24 27.95 -35.08
N LYS A 136 -2.78 27.45 -36.24
CA LYS A 136 -3.30 27.84 -37.54
C LYS A 136 -4.77 27.44 -37.70
N GLU A 137 -5.14 26.23 -37.30
CA GLU A 137 -6.51 25.73 -37.35
C GLU A 137 -7.45 26.51 -36.43
N GLN A 138 -6.98 26.92 -35.25
CA GLN A 138 -7.74 27.73 -34.30
C GLN A 138 -7.74 29.24 -34.60
N ASN A 139 -7.10 29.69 -35.70
CA ASN A 139 -6.87 31.10 -36.03
C ASN A 139 -6.26 31.93 -34.88
N LEU A 140 -5.43 31.31 -34.05
CA LEU A 140 -4.82 31.96 -32.89
C LEU A 140 -3.56 32.72 -33.33
N SER A 141 -3.70 34.01 -33.64
CA SER A 141 -2.59 34.89 -34.04
C SER A 141 -1.67 35.31 -32.89
N ALA A 142 -2.00 34.96 -31.64
CA ALA A 142 -1.42 35.54 -30.42
C ALA A 142 -0.52 34.62 -29.60
N LEU A 143 -0.46 33.33 -29.92
CA LEU A 143 0.46 32.41 -29.26
C LEU A 143 1.86 32.67 -29.80
N LYS A 144 2.59 33.59 -29.15
CA LYS A 144 4.06 33.64 -29.28
C LYS A 144 4.53 32.21 -29.11
N ALA A 145 5.14 31.65 -30.15
CA ALA A 145 5.71 30.31 -30.16
C ALA A 145 6.22 30.01 -28.76
N VAL A 146 5.47 29.16 -28.01
CA VAL A 146 5.84 28.75 -26.66
C VAL A 146 7.32 28.45 -26.74
N ASN A 147 8.13 29.15 -25.95
CA ASN A 147 9.56 29.36 -26.22
C ASN A 147 10.33 28.03 -26.07
N LEU A 148 10.18 27.15 -27.06
CA LEU A 148 10.80 25.83 -27.15
C LEU A 148 12.32 25.96 -27.26
N SER A 149 12.81 27.12 -27.73
CA SER A 149 14.21 27.54 -27.60
C SER A 149 14.68 27.68 -26.15
N GLN A 150 13.83 28.20 -25.26
CA GLN A 150 14.13 28.30 -23.82
C GLN A 150 14.01 26.92 -23.16
N GLN A 151 13.08 26.07 -23.62
CA GLN A 151 13.07 24.66 -23.24
C GLN A 151 14.35 23.92 -23.68
N ARG A 152 14.85 24.16 -24.91
CA ARG A 152 16.13 23.61 -25.40
C ARG A 152 17.33 23.98 -24.54
N GLU A 153 17.29 25.15 -23.90
CA GLU A 153 18.36 25.64 -23.03
C GLU A 153 18.36 24.90 -21.68
N TRP A 154 17.17 24.58 -21.14
CA TRP A 154 17.03 23.82 -19.89
C TRP A 154 17.24 22.32 -20.04
N ILE A 155 16.87 21.79 -21.20
CA ILE A 155 17.24 20.44 -21.65
C ILE A 155 18.75 20.21 -21.52
N GLN A 156 19.55 21.25 -21.78
CA GLN A 156 21.01 21.16 -21.68
C GLN A 156 21.55 21.26 -20.24
N GLN A 157 20.79 21.84 -19.31
CA GLN A 157 21.24 22.11 -17.93
C GLN A 157 20.98 20.96 -16.95
N ASP A 158 20.39 19.85 -17.38
CA ASP A 158 20.25 18.62 -16.58
C ASP A 158 19.53 18.79 -15.23
N VAL A 159 18.62 19.75 -15.14
CA VAL A 159 17.97 20.15 -13.88
C VAL A 159 17.00 19.09 -13.35
N PHE A 160 16.67 18.06 -14.15
CA PHE A 160 15.57 17.13 -13.89
C PHE A 160 16.05 15.68 -13.77
N GLY A 161 17.00 15.38 -12.87
CA GLY A 161 17.45 14.00 -12.60
C GLY A 161 16.31 12.99 -12.33
N SER A 162 15.10 13.48 -11.99
CA SER A 162 13.82 12.78 -11.90
C SER A 162 12.74 13.38 -12.83
N TRP A 163 11.60 12.69 -13.01
CA TRP A 163 10.39 13.20 -13.69
C TRP A 163 9.79 14.39 -12.92
N GLY A 164 10.45 15.55 -12.93
CA GLY A 164 9.86 16.79 -12.40
C GLY A 164 8.60 17.21 -13.18
N PRO A 165 7.88 18.26 -12.75
CA PRO A 165 6.62 18.69 -13.35
C PRO A 165 6.71 18.80 -14.88
N LEU A 166 5.71 18.37 -15.65
CA LEU A 166 5.76 18.29 -17.11
C LEU A 166 6.20 19.60 -17.78
N TRP A 167 5.80 20.74 -17.21
CA TRP A 167 6.13 22.07 -17.71
C TRP A 167 7.32 22.73 -16.97
N GLY A 168 7.85 22.08 -15.94
CA GLY A 168 8.90 22.63 -15.08
C GLY A 168 8.44 23.88 -14.32
N GLN A 169 9.36 24.79 -14.03
CA GLN A 169 9.09 26.02 -13.26
C GLN A 169 8.40 27.14 -14.07
N LEU A 170 8.16 26.95 -15.37
CA LEU A 170 7.55 27.98 -16.22
C LEU A 170 6.05 28.15 -16.00
N GLY A 171 5.44 27.22 -15.24
CA GLY A 171 4.00 27.02 -15.28
C GLY A 171 3.56 26.42 -16.62
N THR A 172 2.30 26.00 -16.68
CA THR A 172 1.67 25.61 -17.94
C THR A 172 1.80 26.79 -18.91
N PRO A 173 2.40 26.62 -20.10
CA PRO A 173 2.40 27.67 -21.11
C PRO A 173 0.97 28.12 -21.38
N ASP A 174 0.81 29.25 -22.07
CA ASP A 174 -0.47 29.65 -22.68
C ASP A 174 -0.88 28.68 -23.81
N LEU A 175 -0.85 27.36 -23.57
CA LEU A 175 -1.70 26.45 -24.29
C LEU A 175 -3.10 27.05 -24.30
N PRO A 176 -3.84 27.00 -25.42
CA PRO A 176 -5.22 27.42 -25.39
C PRO A 176 -5.88 26.61 -24.28
N GLN A 177 -6.34 27.27 -23.21
CA GLN A 177 -6.98 26.62 -22.06
C GLN A 177 -8.05 25.63 -22.56
N ALA A 178 -8.72 25.98 -23.66
CA ALA A 178 -9.64 25.14 -24.42
C ALA A 178 -9.11 23.75 -24.84
N ALA A 179 -7.81 23.57 -25.11
CA ALA A 179 -7.23 22.26 -25.43
C ALA A 179 -7.05 21.41 -24.16
N ILE A 180 -6.66 22.03 -23.05
CA ILE A 180 -6.57 21.35 -21.75
C ILE A 180 -7.97 20.99 -21.27
N ASP A 181 -8.92 21.93 -21.32
CA ASP A 181 -10.33 21.71 -20.97
C ASP A 181 -10.94 20.58 -21.81
N ARG A 182 -10.56 20.46 -23.09
CA ARG A 182 -10.98 19.34 -23.95
C ARG A 182 -10.38 18.01 -23.53
N LEU A 183 -9.11 17.98 -23.15
CA LEU A 183 -8.46 16.75 -22.65
C LEU A 183 -9.09 16.32 -21.31
N GLU A 184 -9.33 17.25 -20.40
CA GLU A 184 -10.03 16.98 -19.15
C GLU A 184 -11.47 16.52 -19.40
N GLY A 185 -12.18 17.18 -20.32
CA GLY A 185 -13.52 16.77 -20.75
C GLY A 185 -13.55 15.40 -21.41
N PHE A 186 -12.52 15.05 -22.17
CA PHE A 186 -12.36 13.71 -22.76
C PHE A 186 -12.25 12.64 -21.68
N PHE A 187 -11.36 12.83 -20.69
CA PHE A 187 -11.23 11.88 -19.57
C PHE A 187 -12.50 11.79 -18.72
N ALA A 188 -13.20 12.91 -18.52
CA ALA A 188 -14.41 12.97 -17.71
C ALA A 188 -15.64 12.33 -18.39
N ARG A 189 -15.60 12.10 -19.71
CA ARG A 189 -16.73 11.50 -20.45
C ARG A 189 -17.04 10.08 -19.97
N ASP A 190 -16.00 9.26 -19.82
CA ASP A 190 -16.10 7.85 -19.40
C ASP A 190 -15.06 7.53 -18.32
N PRO A 191 -15.31 7.93 -17.05
CA PRO A 191 -14.33 7.78 -15.97
C PRO A 191 -13.92 6.33 -15.70
N GLU A 192 -14.81 5.36 -15.95
CA GLU A 192 -14.50 3.94 -15.77
C GLU A 192 -13.39 3.45 -16.71
N ILE A 193 -13.26 4.09 -17.88
CA ILE A 193 -12.26 3.77 -18.89
C ILE A 193 -11.00 4.63 -18.71
N TRP A 194 -11.18 5.92 -18.48
CA TRP A 194 -10.10 6.91 -18.60
C TRP A 194 -9.49 7.38 -17.28
N ARG A 195 -10.06 7.03 -16.11
CA ARG A 195 -9.58 7.51 -14.80
C ARG A 195 -8.10 7.23 -14.58
N PHE A 196 -7.62 6.01 -14.87
CA PHE A 196 -6.20 5.70 -14.73
C PHE A 196 -5.32 6.65 -15.53
N TRP A 197 -5.69 6.93 -16.78
CA TRP A 197 -4.93 7.81 -17.67
C TRP A 197 -4.98 9.28 -17.23
N GLN A 198 -6.11 9.72 -16.69
CA GLN A 198 -6.27 11.04 -16.09
C GLN A 198 -5.36 11.21 -14.87
N ASP A 199 -5.39 10.26 -13.94
CA ASP A 199 -4.59 10.27 -12.72
C ASP A 199 -3.10 10.22 -13.09
N TRP A 200 -2.72 9.30 -13.99
CA TRP A 200 -1.37 9.18 -14.51
C TRP A 200 -0.87 10.46 -15.18
N TYR A 201 -1.68 11.08 -16.04
CA TYR A 201 -1.31 12.34 -16.70
C TYR A 201 -1.15 13.48 -15.68
N THR A 202 -2.03 13.53 -14.67
CA THR A 202 -1.93 14.49 -13.55
C THR A 202 -0.63 14.31 -12.79
N TYR A 203 -0.24 13.07 -12.46
CA TYR A 203 1.05 12.82 -11.80
C TYR A 203 2.24 13.28 -12.63
N VAL A 204 2.22 13.04 -13.94
CA VAL A 204 3.25 13.53 -14.85
C VAL A 204 3.26 15.07 -14.89
N LEU A 205 2.08 15.70 -14.92
CA LEU A 205 1.92 17.15 -14.95
C LEU A 205 2.56 17.79 -13.71
N ASP A 206 2.25 17.24 -12.54
CA ASP A 206 2.70 17.72 -11.23
C ASP A 206 4.13 17.28 -10.89
N GLY A 207 4.68 16.31 -11.63
CA GLY A 207 6.00 15.75 -11.34
C GLY A 207 6.02 14.90 -10.07
N THR A 208 4.88 14.31 -9.74
CA THR A 208 4.75 13.39 -8.61
C THR A 208 5.41 12.05 -9.00
N PRO A 209 6.15 11.39 -8.09
CA PRO A 209 6.73 10.09 -8.37
C PRO A 209 5.65 9.10 -8.82
N ILE A 210 5.91 8.41 -9.93
CA ILE A 210 5.01 7.38 -10.47
C ILE A 210 5.49 6.02 -10.00
N ASP A 211 4.55 5.14 -9.67
CA ASP A 211 4.84 3.75 -9.35
C ASP A 211 5.40 3.01 -10.58
N VAL A 212 6.71 2.70 -10.55
CA VAL A 212 7.42 2.07 -11.65
C VAL A 212 6.87 0.67 -11.94
N ASP A 213 6.46 -0.08 -10.91
CA ASP A 213 5.95 -1.44 -11.09
C ASP A 213 4.61 -1.41 -11.84
N GLN A 214 3.76 -0.42 -11.52
CA GLN A 214 2.50 -0.18 -12.22
C GLN A 214 2.74 0.18 -13.69
N LEU A 215 3.69 1.07 -13.98
CA LEU A 215 4.05 1.42 -15.37
C LEU A 215 4.52 0.20 -16.16
N VAL A 216 5.37 -0.64 -15.55
CA VAL A 216 5.87 -1.86 -16.18
C VAL A 216 4.72 -2.82 -16.45
N ALA A 217 3.87 -3.11 -15.45
CA ALA A 217 2.75 -4.02 -15.61
C ALA A 217 1.78 -3.56 -16.70
N VAL A 218 1.39 -2.28 -16.72
CA VAL A 218 0.52 -1.71 -17.76
C VAL A 218 1.18 -1.77 -19.14
N SER A 219 2.49 -1.52 -19.24
CA SER A 219 3.22 -1.62 -20.51
C SER A 219 3.30 -3.04 -21.07
N LEU A 220 3.09 -4.06 -20.23
CA LEU A 220 3.14 -5.48 -20.56
C LEU A 220 1.76 -6.07 -20.89
N ILE A 221 0.68 -5.27 -20.85
CA ILE A 221 -0.65 -5.71 -21.30
C ILE A 221 -0.54 -6.30 -22.73
N PRO A 222 -1.09 -7.51 -22.98
CA PRO A 222 -1.03 -8.16 -24.27
C PRO A 222 -1.56 -7.32 -25.44
N ASP A 223 -0.97 -7.48 -26.63
CA ASP A 223 -1.30 -6.71 -27.83
C ASP A 223 -2.77 -6.88 -28.28
N ASP A 224 -3.33 -8.07 -28.13
CA ASP A 224 -4.72 -8.37 -28.47
C ASP A 224 -5.70 -7.56 -27.61
N VAL A 225 -5.40 -7.37 -26.32
CA VAL A 225 -6.19 -6.51 -25.42
C VAL A 225 -6.13 -5.05 -25.86
N TRP A 226 -4.95 -4.54 -26.27
CA TRP A 226 -4.81 -3.18 -26.79
C TRP A 226 -5.57 -2.95 -28.12
N GLU A 227 -5.69 -3.99 -28.94
CA GLU A 227 -6.42 -3.92 -30.22
C GLU A 227 -7.93 -4.11 -30.04
N GLU A 228 -8.38 -4.70 -28.93
CA GLU A 228 -9.80 -4.84 -28.60
C GLU A 228 -10.44 -3.48 -28.28
N GLY A 229 -9.71 -2.58 -27.61
CA GLY A 229 -10.14 -1.20 -27.40
C GLY A 229 -9.87 -0.67 -25.99
N PRO A 230 -10.32 0.57 -25.71
CA PRO A 230 -10.06 1.23 -24.44
C PRO A 230 -10.76 0.54 -23.26
N GLU A 231 -11.93 -0.06 -23.45
CA GLU A 231 -12.64 -0.82 -22.40
C GLU A 231 -11.84 -2.04 -21.93
N ALA A 232 -11.36 -2.87 -22.85
CA ALA A 232 -10.59 -4.07 -22.53
C ALA A 232 -9.26 -3.72 -21.83
N VAL A 233 -8.62 -2.63 -22.25
CA VAL A 233 -7.41 -2.12 -21.57
C VAL A 233 -7.73 -1.60 -20.17
N ALA A 234 -8.83 -0.89 -19.97
CA ALA A 234 -9.24 -0.42 -18.65
C ALA A 234 -9.51 -1.60 -17.70
N ASP A 235 -10.15 -2.67 -18.18
CA ASP A 235 -10.35 -3.90 -17.40
C ASP A 235 -9.02 -4.54 -16.97
N ALA A 236 -8.09 -4.68 -17.91
CA ALA A 236 -6.76 -5.22 -17.62
C ALA A 236 -5.98 -4.35 -16.62
N ILE A 237 -6.07 -3.01 -16.72
CA ILE A 237 -5.45 -2.09 -15.77
C ILE A 237 -6.06 -2.26 -14.37
N ARG A 238 -7.38 -2.43 -14.25
CA ARG A 238 -8.03 -2.66 -12.94
C ARG A 238 -7.55 -3.96 -12.29
N GLU A 239 -7.37 -5.02 -13.08
CA GLU A 239 -6.80 -6.28 -12.58
C GLU A 239 -5.35 -6.11 -12.11
N ILE A 240 -4.54 -5.36 -12.87
CA ILE A 240 -3.16 -5.01 -12.49
C ILE A 240 -3.14 -4.19 -11.18
N GLU A 241 -3.98 -3.17 -11.05
CA GLU A 241 -4.09 -2.36 -9.83
C GLU A 241 -4.46 -3.22 -8.63
N ALA A 242 -5.44 -4.12 -8.77
CA ALA A 242 -5.83 -5.05 -7.72
C ALA A 242 -4.66 -5.97 -7.31
N HIS A 243 -3.95 -6.56 -8.27
CA HIS A 243 -2.80 -7.42 -7.98
C HIS A 243 -1.63 -6.66 -7.33
N LEU A 244 -1.30 -5.46 -7.79
CA LEU A 244 -0.22 -4.67 -7.20
C LEU A 244 -0.57 -4.17 -5.79
N VAL A 245 -1.83 -3.85 -5.53
CA VAL A 245 -2.30 -3.54 -4.18
C VAL A 245 -2.16 -4.75 -3.26
N ILE A 246 -2.51 -5.96 -3.74
CA ILE A 246 -2.28 -7.23 -3.02
C ILE A 246 -0.79 -7.45 -2.72
N GLU A 247 0.08 -7.21 -3.70
CA GLU A 247 1.53 -7.43 -3.55
C GLU A 247 2.19 -6.40 -2.62
N LYS A 248 1.80 -5.12 -2.70
CA LYS A 248 2.39 -4.02 -1.90
C LYS A 248 1.84 -3.94 -0.49
N PHE A 249 0.63 -4.44 -0.28
CA PHE A 249 0.01 -4.57 1.02
C PHE A 249 -0.27 -6.04 1.30
N PRO A 250 0.75 -6.86 1.60
CA PRO A 250 0.57 -8.27 1.97
C PRO A 250 -0.32 -8.47 3.21
N GLN A 251 -0.73 -7.38 3.88
CA GLN A 251 -1.69 -7.35 4.98
C GLN A 251 -3.16 -7.37 4.52
N ILE A 252 -3.46 -7.65 3.25
CA ILE A 252 -4.84 -7.74 2.76
C ILE A 252 -5.50 -9.01 3.30
N GLU A 253 -6.25 -8.78 4.37
CA GLU A 253 -7.52 -9.38 4.73
C GLU A 253 -8.15 -10.26 3.61
N GLU A 254 -7.90 -11.57 3.63
CA GLU A 254 -8.68 -12.54 2.86
C GLU A 254 -10.02 -12.79 3.55
N ILE A 255 -11.10 -12.65 2.77
CA ILE A 255 -12.47 -12.96 3.20
C ILE A 255 -12.72 -14.44 2.91
N PHE A 256 -12.89 -15.27 3.94
CA PHE A 256 -13.23 -16.67 3.79
C PHE A 256 -14.58 -16.97 4.43
N GLU A 257 -15.31 -17.92 3.84
CA GLU A 257 -16.55 -18.42 4.41
C GLU A 257 -16.21 -19.47 5.48
N SER A 258 -16.50 -19.16 6.73
CA SER A 258 -16.33 -20.07 7.86
C SER A 258 -17.39 -21.20 7.82
N ASN A 259 -17.13 -22.30 8.52
CA ASN A 259 -17.97 -23.52 8.54
C ASN A 259 -19.41 -23.29 9.03
N ASP A 260 -19.72 -22.11 9.56
CA ASP A 260 -21.01 -21.62 10.00
C ASP A 260 -21.74 -20.74 8.96
N GLY A 261 -21.18 -20.60 7.75
CA GLY A 261 -21.78 -19.84 6.64
C GLY A 261 -21.65 -18.31 6.78
N LEU A 262 -20.69 -17.86 7.60
CA LEU A 262 -20.37 -16.45 7.80
C LEU A 262 -19.02 -16.12 7.18
N TYR A 263 -18.93 -14.95 6.55
CA TYR A 263 -17.67 -14.42 6.02
C TYR A 263 -16.84 -13.84 7.16
N ASP A 264 -15.62 -14.35 7.31
CA ASP A 264 -14.64 -13.90 8.28
C ASP A 264 -13.41 -13.35 7.55
N VAL A 265 -12.71 -12.44 8.22
CA VAL A 265 -11.58 -11.69 7.66
C VAL A 265 -10.31 -12.15 8.35
N ARG A 266 -9.42 -12.80 7.61
CA ARG A 266 -8.08 -13.15 8.10
C ARG A 266 -7.07 -12.24 7.43
N GLY A 267 -6.29 -11.51 8.21
CA GLY A 267 -5.04 -10.96 7.68
C GLY A 267 -4.22 -12.13 7.14
N VAL A 268 -3.92 -12.12 5.85
CA VAL A 268 -2.98 -13.09 5.28
C VAL A 268 -1.65 -12.79 5.94
N ALA A 269 -1.19 -13.74 6.75
CA ALA A 269 0.07 -13.60 7.46
C ALA A 269 1.18 -13.39 6.45
N LEU A 270 2.09 -12.44 6.75
CA LEU A 270 3.50 -12.57 6.38
C LEU A 270 3.88 -14.05 6.50
N ASN A 271 4.67 -14.57 5.55
CA ASN A 271 5.23 -15.91 5.69
C ASN A 271 5.64 -16.10 7.16
N PRO A 272 5.12 -17.10 7.91
CA PRO A 272 5.31 -17.18 9.36
C PRO A 272 6.76 -17.01 9.80
N SER A 273 7.72 -17.42 8.96
CA SER A 273 9.15 -17.18 9.13
C SER A 273 9.53 -15.68 9.10
N GLN A 274 9.06 -14.89 8.12
CA GLN A 274 9.31 -13.45 8.05
C GLN A 274 8.69 -12.66 9.21
N LEU A 275 7.52 -13.10 9.68
CA LEU A 275 6.90 -12.53 10.89
C LEU A 275 7.80 -12.76 12.11
N ILE A 276 8.27 -13.99 12.28
CA ILE A 276 9.17 -14.35 13.38
C ILE A 276 10.48 -13.56 13.30
N ASP A 277 11.08 -13.44 12.12
CA ASP A 277 12.32 -12.67 11.90
C ASP A 277 12.15 -11.21 12.32
N SER A 278 11.08 -10.54 11.85
CA SER A 278 10.79 -9.14 12.19
C SER A 278 10.55 -8.95 13.70
N ILE A 279 9.81 -9.88 14.32
CA ILE A 279 9.57 -9.86 15.77
C ILE A 279 10.88 -10.07 16.54
N LEU A 280 11.73 -10.99 16.09
CA LEU A 280 13.03 -11.28 16.69
C LEU A 280 13.95 -10.06 16.62
N GLU A 281 14.05 -9.38 15.49
CA GLU A 281 14.86 -8.17 15.36
C GLU A 281 14.47 -7.10 16.39
N ARG A 282 13.16 -6.82 16.51
CA ARG A 282 12.64 -5.83 17.48
C ARG A 282 12.88 -6.25 18.93
N VAL A 283 12.61 -7.51 19.27
CA VAL A 283 12.80 -8.03 20.63
C VAL A 283 14.29 -8.07 21.01
N ASN A 284 15.17 -8.50 20.10
CA ASN A 284 16.62 -8.49 20.32
C ASN A 284 17.13 -7.07 20.56
N PHE A 285 16.74 -6.12 19.71
CA PHE A 285 17.14 -4.72 19.87
C PHE A 285 16.72 -4.15 21.23
N ALA A 286 15.46 -4.34 21.63
CA ALA A 286 14.97 -3.87 22.92
C ALA A 286 15.68 -4.56 24.10
N PHE A 287 15.92 -5.87 23.99
CA PHE A 287 16.59 -6.64 25.03
C PHE A 287 18.06 -6.27 25.21
N ASP A 288 18.80 -6.10 24.10
CA ASP A 288 20.19 -5.65 24.12
C ASP A 288 20.31 -4.24 24.70
N THR A 289 19.39 -3.34 24.33
CA THR A 289 19.32 -1.98 24.89
C THR A 289 19.13 -2.02 26.40
N ALA A 290 18.20 -2.84 26.89
CA ALA A 290 17.91 -2.98 28.32
C ALA A 290 19.05 -3.62 29.12
N ILE A 291 19.76 -4.62 28.57
CA ILE A 291 20.91 -5.25 29.24
C ILE A 291 22.14 -4.33 29.27
N GLN A 292 22.34 -3.52 28.24
CA GLN A 292 23.49 -2.61 28.14
C GLN A 292 23.29 -1.29 28.88
N SER A 293 22.04 -0.96 29.23
CA SER A 293 21.76 0.22 30.05
C SER A 293 22.32 0.03 31.46
N ASN A 294 22.96 1.08 31.97
CA ASN A 294 23.43 1.12 33.36
C ASN A 294 22.31 1.47 34.36
N VAL A 295 21.10 1.74 33.84
CA VAL A 295 19.94 2.20 34.63
C VAL A 295 18.93 1.08 34.80
N CYS A 296 18.67 0.33 33.73
CA CYS A 296 17.86 -0.88 33.75
C CYS A 296 18.67 -1.97 34.48
N ASP A 297 18.39 -2.20 35.77
CA ASP A 297 19.02 -3.21 36.65
C ASP A 297 18.84 -4.69 36.18
N LEU A 298 18.54 -4.89 34.90
CA LEU A 298 18.33 -6.18 34.25
C LEU A 298 19.66 -6.86 33.94
N SER A 299 20.10 -7.74 34.85
CA SER A 299 21.29 -8.57 34.61
C SER A 299 21.02 -9.76 33.68
N GLU A 300 22.08 -10.27 33.04
CA GLU A 300 22.02 -11.51 32.23
C GLU A 300 21.56 -12.74 33.03
N MET A 301 21.77 -12.73 34.35
CA MET A 301 21.47 -13.87 35.23
C MET A 301 20.01 -13.87 35.72
N ASN A 302 19.25 -12.80 35.47
CA ASN A 302 17.83 -12.70 35.82
C ASN A 302 17.02 -13.78 35.09
N LEU A 303 15.98 -14.31 35.75
CA LEU A 303 15.03 -15.24 35.18
C LEU A 303 14.35 -14.67 33.92
N ALA A 304 14.01 -13.38 33.90
CA ALA A 304 13.44 -12.72 32.73
C ALA A 304 14.40 -12.75 31.53
N SER A 305 15.69 -12.43 31.76
CA SER A 305 16.74 -12.48 30.74
C SER A 305 16.96 -13.91 30.23
N LYS A 306 16.90 -14.93 31.10
CA LYS A 306 16.98 -16.34 30.71
C LYS A 306 15.78 -16.76 29.87
N ALA A 307 14.58 -16.32 30.24
CA ALA A 307 13.36 -16.58 29.48
C ALA A 307 13.43 -15.94 28.07
N LEU A 308 13.88 -14.69 27.96
CA LEU A 308 14.05 -14.02 26.66
C LEU A 308 15.08 -14.69 25.76
N ARG A 309 16.24 -15.06 26.30
CA ARG A 309 17.25 -15.83 25.53
C ARG A 309 16.72 -17.18 25.07
N GLN A 310 15.92 -17.84 25.90
CA GLN A 310 15.27 -19.08 25.50
C GLN A 310 14.21 -18.83 24.42
N ALA A 311 13.43 -17.75 24.53
CA ALA A 311 12.46 -17.30 23.53
C ALA A 311 13.15 -17.14 22.16
N ILE A 312 14.25 -16.38 22.12
CA ILE A 312 15.03 -16.12 20.90
C ILE A 312 15.56 -17.42 20.29
N ARG A 313 16.01 -18.40 21.10
CA ARG A 313 16.52 -19.68 20.61
C ARG A 313 15.46 -20.59 19.98
N VAL A 314 14.22 -20.53 20.46
CA VAL A 314 13.15 -21.43 20.00
C VAL A 314 12.28 -20.81 18.91
N ALA A 315 12.43 -19.52 18.65
CA ALA A 315 11.58 -18.75 17.74
C ALA A 315 11.37 -19.41 16.37
N ASP A 316 12.45 -19.89 15.73
CA ASP A 316 12.36 -20.52 14.40
C ASP A 316 11.74 -21.92 14.42
N SER A 317 11.79 -22.59 15.58
CA SER A 317 11.42 -24.01 15.71
C SER A 317 10.05 -24.24 16.33
N ASP A 318 9.60 -23.34 17.20
CA ASP A 318 8.36 -23.46 17.97
C ASP A 318 7.85 -22.07 18.38
N ALA A 319 6.97 -21.51 17.53
CA ALA A 319 6.33 -20.22 17.76
C ALA A 319 5.45 -20.19 19.03
N ASN A 320 4.90 -21.33 19.45
CA ASN A 320 4.09 -21.43 20.68
C ASN A 320 4.97 -21.31 21.92
N SER A 321 6.11 -21.98 21.94
CA SER A 321 7.11 -21.82 22.99
C SER A 321 7.67 -20.39 23.00
N PHE A 322 7.92 -19.82 21.81
CA PHE A 322 8.38 -18.43 21.69
C PHE A 322 7.41 -17.45 22.35
N GLU A 323 6.13 -17.49 21.98
CA GLU A 323 5.08 -16.65 22.57
C GLU A 323 4.95 -16.85 24.09
N PHE A 324 5.04 -18.09 24.55
CA PHE A 324 4.99 -18.41 25.98
C PHE A 324 6.14 -17.78 26.76
N TYR A 325 7.38 -17.87 26.25
CA TYR A 325 8.54 -17.28 26.92
C TYR A 325 8.50 -15.75 26.90
N LEU A 326 8.03 -15.12 25.82
CA LEU A 326 7.81 -13.68 25.76
C LEU A 326 6.87 -13.21 26.87
N ARG A 327 5.68 -13.83 27.01
CA ARG A 327 4.76 -13.50 28.11
C ARG A 327 5.37 -13.69 29.48
N THR A 328 6.09 -14.80 29.67
CA THR A 328 6.69 -15.15 30.96
C THR A 328 7.72 -14.10 31.35
N ALA A 329 8.53 -13.65 30.39
CA ALA A 329 9.47 -12.55 30.60
C ALA A 329 8.74 -11.24 30.92
N SER A 330 7.76 -10.83 30.12
CA SER A 330 6.98 -9.60 30.35
C SER A 330 6.34 -9.58 31.75
N ALA A 331 5.65 -10.65 32.14
CA ALA A 331 5.02 -10.75 33.45
C ALA A 331 6.05 -10.67 34.60
N LYS A 332 7.22 -11.29 34.42
CA LYS A 332 8.30 -11.25 35.41
C LYS A 332 8.91 -9.85 35.53
N ILE A 333 9.19 -9.18 34.41
CA ILE A 333 9.75 -7.82 34.39
C ILE A 333 8.76 -6.86 35.08
N LYS A 334 7.48 -6.88 34.68
CA LYS A 334 6.43 -6.06 35.33
C LYS A 334 6.33 -6.29 36.83
N SER A 335 6.38 -7.55 37.26
CA SER A 335 6.37 -7.90 38.70
C SER A 335 7.61 -7.38 39.43
N ASP A 336 8.79 -7.46 38.80
CA ASP A 336 10.03 -6.99 39.40
C ASP A 336 10.09 -5.46 39.49
N VAL A 337 9.61 -4.74 38.46
CA VAL A 337 9.42 -3.28 38.49
C VAL A 337 8.45 -2.88 39.61
N ALA A 338 7.28 -3.51 39.67
CA ALA A 338 6.28 -3.21 40.72
C ALA A 338 6.81 -3.46 42.15
N SER A 339 7.72 -4.43 42.30
CA SER A 339 8.36 -4.74 43.58
C SER A 339 9.61 -3.88 43.90
N GLY A 340 10.02 -3.00 42.98
CA GLY A 340 11.24 -2.20 43.09
C GLY A 340 12.54 -2.99 42.95
N ARG A 341 12.49 -4.20 42.38
CA ARG A 341 13.68 -5.03 42.08
C ARG A 341 14.33 -4.67 40.75
N LEU A 342 13.56 -4.07 39.83
CA LEU A 342 14.06 -3.45 38.60
C LEU A 342 13.66 -1.97 38.63
N ALA A 343 14.48 -1.14 38.00
CA ALA A 343 14.17 0.27 37.81
C ALA A 343 12.93 0.43 36.91
N ASP A 344 12.14 1.47 37.20
CA ASP A 344 11.01 1.91 36.36
C ASP A 344 11.53 3.03 35.45
N ASP A 345 12.29 2.64 34.43
CA ASP A 345 12.98 3.53 33.48
C ASP A 345 12.51 3.31 32.03
N ASP A 346 12.92 4.21 31.14
CA ASP A 346 12.48 4.23 29.74
C ASP A 346 12.93 2.96 28.99
N GLU A 347 14.11 2.43 29.26
CA GLU A 347 14.62 1.21 28.63
C GLU A 347 13.86 -0.04 29.12
N THR A 348 13.58 -0.12 30.42
CA THR A 348 12.72 -1.18 30.98
C THR A 348 11.30 -1.10 30.41
N ALA A 349 10.72 0.10 30.29
CA ALA A 349 9.40 0.31 29.69
C ALA A 349 9.38 -0.05 28.19
N PHE A 350 10.42 0.33 27.45
CA PHE A 350 10.59 -0.02 26.04
C PHE A 350 10.67 -1.54 25.82
N LEU A 351 11.43 -2.24 26.67
CA LEU A 351 11.50 -3.71 26.63
C LEU A 351 10.14 -4.37 26.88
N ILE A 352 9.41 -3.92 27.91
CA ILE A 352 8.08 -4.43 28.21
C ILE A 352 7.14 -4.24 27.01
N LEU A 353 7.14 -3.05 26.42
CA LEU A 353 6.29 -2.73 25.27
C LEU A 353 6.62 -3.64 24.08
N ALA A 354 7.91 -3.77 23.72
CA ALA A 354 8.34 -4.58 22.59
C ALA A 354 7.95 -6.07 22.74
N ILE A 355 8.09 -6.63 23.94
CA ILE A 355 7.74 -8.03 24.23
C ILE A 355 6.22 -8.24 24.21
N ASP A 356 5.44 -7.31 24.78
CA ASP A 356 3.99 -7.40 24.80
C ASP A 356 3.40 -7.28 23.39
N GLU A 357 3.89 -6.34 22.59
CA GLU A 357 3.50 -6.19 21.20
C GLU A 357 3.87 -7.42 20.38
N ALA A 358 5.08 -7.95 20.56
CA ALA A 358 5.52 -9.18 19.90
C ALA A 358 4.60 -10.37 20.23
N ALA A 359 4.26 -10.56 21.51
CA ALA A 359 3.37 -11.64 21.92
C ALA A 359 1.94 -11.43 21.41
N LEU A 360 1.46 -10.18 21.35
CA LEU A 360 0.16 -9.84 20.77
C LEU A 360 0.12 -10.16 19.27
N GLN A 361 1.15 -9.73 18.54
CA GLN A 361 1.27 -9.92 17.10
C GLN A 361 1.36 -11.40 16.74
N LEU A 362 2.13 -12.20 17.48
CA LEU A 362 2.16 -13.66 17.29
C LEU A 362 0.78 -14.30 17.45
N ARG A 363 -0.03 -13.86 18.41
CA ARG A 363 -1.40 -14.39 18.57
C ARG A 363 -2.37 -13.93 17.49
N ALA A 364 -2.13 -12.77 16.89
CA ALA A 364 -2.97 -12.25 15.83
C ALA A 364 -2.64 -12.94 14.50
N ASP A 365 -1.36 -13.07 14.19
CA ASP A 365 -0.90 -13.33 12.83
C ASP A 365 -0.32 -14.75 12.64
N HIS A 366 0.15 -15.43 13.70
CA HIS A 366 0.69 -16.80 13.58
C HIS A 366 -0.42 -17.84 13.84
N PRO A 367 -0.77 -18.72 12.87
CA PRO A 367 -1.95 -19.59 12.95
C PRO A 367 -1.92 -20.53 14.16
N ASP A 368 -0.80 -21.24 14.37
CA ASP A 368 -0.68 -22.20 15.48
C ASP A 368 -0.72 -21.53 16.86
N VAL A 369 -0.20 -20.31 16.96
CA VAL A 369 -0.20 -19.54 18.21
C VAL A 369 -1.59 -18.98 18.48
N ALA A 370 -2.28 -18.50 17.44
CA ALA A 370 -3.66 -18.03 17.51
C ALA A 370 -4.60 -19.16 17.98
N GLU A 371 -4.49 -20.36 17.39
CA GLU A 371 -5.29 -21.51 17.77
C GLU A 371 -5.01 -21.96 19.22
N ALA A 372 -3.73 -22.07 19.59
CA ALA A 372 -3.35 -22.43 20.96
C ALA A 372 -3.80 -21.38 21.98
N ALA A 373 -3.66 -20.08 21.67
CA ALA A 373 -4.13 -18.99 22.52
C ALA A 373 -5.64 -19.01 22.71
N ASN A 374 -6.41 -19.25 21.64
CA ASN A 374 -7.86 -19.42 21.71
C ASN A 374 -8.26 -20.64 22.56
N THR A 375 -7.58 -21.76 22.39
CA THR A 375 -7.83 -22.99 23.16
C THR A 375 -7.56 -22.79 24.64
N ARG A 376 -6.41 -22.18 25.00
CA ARG A 376 -6.08 -21.83 26.39
C ARG A 376 -7.08 -20.85 27.00
N THR A 377 -7.52 -19.85 26.22
CA THR A 377 -8.51 -18.87 26.67
C THR A 377 -9.86 -19.53 26.95
N LYS A 378 -10.34 -20.38 26.03
CA LYS A 378 -11.57 -21.18 26.24
C LYS A 378 -11.45 -22.05 27.50
N GLN A 379 -10.30 -22.69 27.71
CA GLN A 379 -10.10 -23.53 28.89
C GLN A 379 -10.09 -22.72 30.19
N ARG A 380 -9.41 -21.56 30.24
CA ARG A 380 -9.41 -20.66 31.40
C ARG A 380 -10.81 -20.15 31.74
N LEU A 381 -11.60 -19.82 30.73
CA LEU A 381 -12.99 -19.40 30.92
C LEU A 381 -13.86 -20.54 31.47
N ARG A 382 -13.55 -21.81 31.13
CA ARG A 382 -14.24 -22.97 31.72
C ARG A 382 -13.85 -23.22 33.18
N GLU A 383 -12.63 -22.87 33.55
CA GLU A 383 -12.06 -23.06 34.89
C GLU A 383 -12.22 -21.84 35.79
N ILE A 384 -12.95 -20.81 35.34
CA ILE A 384 -13.18 -19.61 36.14
C ILE A 384 -13.92 -19.99 37.43
N ASP A 385 -13.41 -19.53 38.57
CA ASP A 385 -14.09 -19.76 39.85
C ASP A 385 -15.38 -18.94 39.95
N ASP A 386 -16.33 -19.42 40.77
CA ASP A 386 -17.64 -18.79 40.92
C ASP A 386 -17.54 -17.31 41.37
N SER A 387 -16.54 -16.95 42.18
CA SER A 387 -16.36 -15.58 42.66
C SER A 387 -15.98 -14.64 41.52
N LYS A 388 -15.00 -15.02 40.70
CA LYS A 388 -14.61 -14.26 39.50
C LYS A 388 -15.71 -14.24 38.46
N ARG A 389 -16.41 -15.35 38.26
CA ARG A 389 -17.56 -15.45 37.37
C ARG A 389 -18.64 -14.42 37.74
N LEU A 390 -18.99 -14.33 39.02
CA LEU A 390 -19.97 -13.37 39.54
C LEU A 390 -19.49 -11.91 39.39
N ALA A 391 -18.20 -11.65 39.58
CA ALA A 391 -17.62 -10.32 39.37
C ALA A 391 -17.69 -9.89 37.88
N VAL A 392 -17.41 -10.81 36.96
CA VAL A 392 -17.57 -10.58 35.51
C VAL A 392 -19.05 -10.33 35.17
N ALA A 393 -19.96 -11.18 35.66
CA ALA A 393 -21.39 -11.03 35.42
C ALA A 393 -21.91 -9.67 35.90
N THR A 394 -21.46 -9.21 37.07
CA THR A 394 -21.79 -7.89 37.63
C THR A 394 -21.26 -6.76 36.74
N SER A 395 -20.03 -6.92 36.23
CA SER A 395 -19.41 -5.92 35.34
C SER A 395 -20.13 -5.84 33.99
N ILE A 396 -20.57 -6.97 33.43
CA ILE A 396 -21.38 -7.02 32.21
C ILE A 396 -22.74 -6.33 32.45
N ASP A 397 -23.42 -6.63 33.55
CA ASP A 397 -24.73 -6.03 33.89
C ASP A 397 -24.62 -4.50 34.08
N GLY A 398 -23.51 -4.02 34.63
CA GLY A 398 -23.23 -2.58 34.79
C GLY A 398 -23.15 -1.77 33.49
N LEU A 399 -22.95 -2.42 32.33
CA LEU A 399 -22.98 -1.77 31.02
C LEU A 399 -24.40 -1.44 30.54
N ARG A 400 -25.43 -2.01 31.16
CA ARG A 400 -26.83 -1.75 30.82
C ARG A 400 -27.26 -0.33 31.14
N GLU A 401 -26.73 0.26 32.21
CA GLU A 401 -27.03 1.62 32.65
C GLU A 401 -26.61 2.74 31.65
N GLY A 402 -25.93 2.40 30.56
CA GLY A 402 -25.59 3.34 29.48
C GLY A 402 -25.98 2.85 28.08
N THR A 403 -26.65 1.71 27.96
CA THR A 403 -27.03 1.11 26.66
C THR A 403 -28.54 0.94 26.56
N THR A 404 -29.09 1.02 25.35
CA THR A 404 -30.53 0.89 25.08
C THR A 404 -30.82 -0.14 24.00
N GLY A 405 -32.09 -0.53 23.86
CA GLY A 405 -32.55 -1.44 22.81
C GLY A 405 -31.90 -2.83 22.89
N ARG A 406 -31.52 -3.35 21.72
CA ARG A 406 -30.93 -4.70 21.57
C ARG A 406 -29.68 -4.90 22.41
N LEU A 407 -28.80 -3.90 22.47
CA LEU A 407 -27.53 -4.01 23.20
C LEU A 407 -27.72 -4.16 24.72
N ASN A 408 -28.75 -3.50 25.29
CA ASN A 408 -29.11 -3.65 26.69
C ASN A 408 -29.59 -5.07 27.02
N GLN A 409 -30.43 -5.63 26.14
CA GLN A 409 -30.96 -6.98 26.28
C GLN A 409 -29.84 -8.03 26.16
N GLU A 410 -28.94 -7.85 25.20
CA GLU A 410 -27.81 -8.74 25.00
C GLU A 410 -26.83 -8.73 26.20
N PHE A 411 -26.54 -7.57 26.80
CA PHE A 411 -25.76 -7.53 28.04
C PHE A 411 -26.49 -8.16 29.22
N GLY A 412 -27.82 -8.00 29.31
CA GLY A 412 -28.63 -8.67 30.34
C GLY A 412 -28.56 -10.19 30.24
N LEU A 413 -28.76 -10.73 29.03
CA LEU A 413 -28.67 -12.17 28.77
C LEU A 413 -27.24 -12.69 29.02
N ALA A 414 -26.21 -11.97 28.59
CA ALA A 414 -24.83 -12.37 28.82
C ALA A 414 -24.46 -12.36 30.31
N ALA A 415 -24.94 -11.39 31.09
CA ALA A 415 -24.76 -11.35 32.53
C ALA A 415 -25.47 -12.51 33.23
N GLU A 416 -26.70 -12.84 32.81
CA GLU A 416 -27.46 -13.98 33.33
C GLU A 416 -26.76 -15.31 33.05
N VAL A 417 -26.40 -15.57 31.78
CA VAL A 417 -25.65 -16.77 31.38
C VAL A 417 -24.32 -16.88 32.13
N THR A 418 -23.62 -15.76 32.33
CA THR A 418 -22.38 -15.73 33.10
C THR A 418 -22.64 -16.04 34.57
N ARG A 419 -23.70 -15.49 35.17
CA ARG A 419 -24.03 -15.67 36.59
C ARG A 419 -24.42 -17.10 36.92
N ASP A 420 -25.31 -17.67 36.12
CA ASP A 420 -25.87 -19.01 36.33
C ASP A 420 -24.78 -20.07 36.12
N GLY A 421 -23.97 -19.88 35.09
CA GLY A 421 -22.80 -20.69 34.78
C GLY A 421 -23.05 -22.19 34.62
N GLU A 422 -24.27 -22.56 34.22
CA GLU A 422 -24.67 -23.95 33.95
C GLU A 422 -23.87 -24.58 32.80
N SER A 423 -23.40 -23.77 31.85
CA SER A 423 -22.58 -24.20 30.72
C SER A 423 -21.32 -23.37 30.61
N ALA A 424 -20.18 -24.01 30.86
CA ALA A 424 -18.87 -23.38 30.77
C ALA A 424 -18.57 -22.81 29.37
N ASN A 425 -19.09 -23.43 28.31
CA ASN A 425 -18.99 -22.90 26.95
C ASN A 425 -19.88 -21.67 26.73
N ALA A 426 -21.10 -21.67 27.29
CA ALA A 426 -22.00 -20.53 27.19
C ALA A 426 -21.47 -19.32 27.98
N VAL A 427 -20.88 -19.55 29.16
CA VAL A 427 -20.18 -18.53 29.96
C VAL A 427 -19.01 -17.94 29.17
N ALA A 428 -18.15 -18.80 28.61
CA ALA A 428 -16.98 -18.36 27.84
C ALA A 428 -17.40 -17.47 26.65
N GLU A 429 -18.44 -17.87 25.93
CA GLU A 429 -18.95 -17.14 24.78
C GLU A 429 -19.61 -15.81 25.19
N ALA A 430 -20.41 -15.82 26.26
CA ALA A 430 -21.04 -14.62 26.81
C ALA A 430 -20.01 -13.57 27.26
N ILE A 431 -18.94 -14.00 27.92
CA ILE A 431 -17.83 -13.14 28.34
C ILE A 431 -17.08 -12.58 27.12
N LYS A 432 -16.74 -13.43 26.15
CA LYS A 432 -16.03 -13.02 24.92
C LYS A 432 -16.83 -11.97 24.14
N GLN A 433 -18.11 -12.23 23.90
CA GLN A 433 -18.99 -11.32 23.16
C GLN A 433 -19.19 -9.99 23.91
N SER A 434 -19.35 -10.04 25.24
CA SER A 434 -19.51 -8.84 26.06
C SER A 434 -18.24 -7.99 26.09
N GLY A 435 -17.07 -8.62 26.21
CA GLY A 435 -15.78 -7.95 26.16
C GLY A 435 -15.53 -7.26 24.81
N TYR A 436 -15.84 -7.94 23.70
CA TYR A 436 -15.72 -7.36 22.36
C TYR A 436 -16.60 -6.10 22.17
N ARG A 437 -17.87 -6.18 22.62
CA ARG A 437 -18.80 -5.05 22.56
C ARG A 437 -18.36 -3.89 23.46
N ALA A 438 -17.87 -4.18 24.66
CA ALA A 438 -17.28 -3.17 25.54
C ALA A 438 -16.06 -2.49 24.90
N GLY A 439 -15.22 -3.25 24.18
CA GLY A 439 -14.13 -2.74 23.34
C GLY A 439 -14.59 -1.65 22.38
N LYS A 440 -15.62 -1.94 21.59
CA LYS A 440 -16.20 -0.98 20.63
C LYS A 440 -16.77 0.27 21.32
N ILE A 441 -17.47 0.11 22.44
CA ILE A 441 -18.01 1.23 23.22
C ILE A 441 -16.86 2.12 23.73
N SER A 442 -15.82 1.53 24.30
CA SER A 442 -14.65 2.26 24.81
C SER A 442 -13.93 3.06 23.70
N LEU A 443 -13.79 2.48 22.51
CA LEU A 443 -13.18 3.15 21.36
C LEU A 443 -14.04 4.31 20.84
N ALA A 444 -15.35 4.09 20.68
CA ALA A 444 -16.28 5.13 20.26
C ALA A 444 -16.33 6.31 21.23
N GLU A 445 -16.28 6.05 22.55
CA GLU A 445 -16.25 7.11 23.56
C GLU A 445 -14.90 7.86 23.58
N ARG A 446 -13.78 7.20 23.27
CA ARG A 446 -12.49 7.88 23.08
C ARG A 446 -12.49 8.79 21.85
N ALA A 447 -13.07 8.34 20.73
CA ALA A 447 -13.24 9.16 19.53
C ALA A 447 -14.09 10.41 19.80
N LYS A 448 -15.24 10.27 20.49
CA LYS A 448 -16.10 11.41 20.87
C LYS A 448 -15.39 12.43 21.77
N ARG A 449 -14.50 11.98 22.66
CA ARG A 449 -13.70 12.87 23.52
C ARG A 449 -12.69 13.68 22.71
N ALA A 450 -12.07 13.07 21.70
CA ALA A 450 -11.18 13.78 20.78
C ALA A 450 -11.92 14.86 19.98
N GLU A 451 -13.21 14.67 19.72
CA GLU A 451 -14.09 15.61 19.02
C GLU A 451 -14.74 16.68 19.94
N GLY A 452 -14.43 16.70 21.23
CA GLY A 452 -14.84 17.78 22.14
C GLY A 452 -16.32 17.81 22.56
N SER A 453 -17.08 16.72 22.36
CA SER A 453 -18.52 16.70 22.68
C SER A 453 -18.85 15.99 24.02
N GLY A 454 -19.53 16.71 24.94
CA GLY A 454 -20.33 16.16 26.05
C GLY A 454 -19.60 15.49 27.23
N PHE A 455 -19.36 16.25 28.31
CA PHE A 455 -18.39 15.90 29.37
C PHE A 455 -18.83 14.93 30.49
N MET A 456 -20.11 14.53 30.64
CA MET A 456 -20.59 13.94 31.91
C MET A 456 -21.26 12.55 31.86
N SER A 457 -22.00 12.17 30.80
CA SER A 457 -22.63 10.82 30.70
C SER A 457 -21.78 9.82 29.91
N ALA A 458 -21.16 10.29 28.81
CA ALA A 458 -20.16 9.61 27.98
C ALA A 458 -19.01 9.01 28.81
N THR A 459 -18.62 9.72 29.88
CA THR A 459 -17.47 9.36 30.72
C THR A 459 -17.71 8.08 31.52
N LYS A 460 -18.93 7.88 32.05
CA LYS A 460 -19.23 6.74 32.93
C LYS A 460 -19.33 5.41 32.19
N ILE A 461 -19.97 5.38 31.02
CA ILE A 461 -20.07 4.15 30.23
C ILE A 461 -18.71 3.74 29.64
N GLY A 462 -17.92 4.72 29.17
CA GLY A 462 -16.57 4.46 28.68
C GLY A 462 -15.65 3.89 29.76
N MET A 463 -15.73 4.39 31.01
CA MET A 463 -14.97 3.84 32.14
C MET A 463 -15.40 2.42 32.49
N ARG A 464 -16.71 2.13 32.53
CA ARG A 464 -17.20 0.76 32.80
C ARG A 464 -16.82 -0.22 31.70
N ALA A 465 -16.89 0.21 30.45
CA ALA A 465 -16.46 -0.58 29.31
C ALA A 465 -14.96 -0.86 29.37
N HIS A 466 -14.15 0.14 29.74
CA HIS A 466 -12.72 -0.03 29.97
C HIS A 466 -12.41 -1.01 31.10
N ASN A 467 -13.06 -0.87 32.25
CA ASN A 467 -12.88 -1.78 33.39
C ASN A 467 -13.26 -3.22 33.03
N LEU A 468 -14.33 -3.43 32.26
CA LEU A 468 -14.69 -4.78 31.80
C LEU A 468 -13.61 -5.34 30.84
N ILE A 469 -13.07 -4.51 29.94
CA ILE A 469 -11.97 -4.92 29.05
C ILE A 469 -10.74 -5.31 29.87
N GLU A 470 -10.34 -4.51 30.86
CA GLU A 470 -9.22 -4.82 31.73
C GLU A 470 -9.44 -6.12 32.50
N TYR A 471 -10.64 -6.30 33.08
CA TYR A 471 -10.98 -7.51 33.81
C TYR A 471 -10.97 -8.76 32.92
N VAL A 472 -11.48 -8.64 31.69
CA VAL A 472 -11.45 -9.71 30.69
C VAL A 472 -10.02 -9.97 30.22
N ILE A 473 -9.19 -8.94 30.02
CA ILE A 473 -7.76 -9.08 29.66
C ILE A 473 -6.98 -9.73 30.80
N GLU A 474 -7.22 -9.35 32.06
CA GLU A 474 -6.61 -9.96 33.24
C GLU A 474 -6.95 -11.46 33.31
N LEU A 475 -8.22 -11.78 33.11
CA LEU A 475 -8.71 -13.15 33.06
C LEU A 475 -8.08 -13.97 31.92
N MET A 476 -7.96 -13.37 30.73
CA MET A 476 -7.38 -14.02 29.54
C MET A 476 -5.86 -14.12 29.61
N SER A 477 -5.19 -13.13 30.20
CA SER A 477 -3.73 -13.10 30.38
C SER A 477 -3.27 -13.99 31.53
N GLY A 478 -4.14 -14.37 32.47
CA GLY A 478 -3.77 -15.26 33.58
C GLY A 478 -2.74 -14.63 34.52
N SER A 479 -2.61 -13.31 34.45
CA SER A 479 -1.97 -12.50 35.48
C SER A 479 -2.91 -12.61 36.68
N GLY A 480 -2.55 -13.35 37.73
CA GLY A 480 -3.31 -13.26 38.97
C GLY A 480 -3.32 -11.81 39.48
N PRO A 481 -4.32 -11.42 40.30
CA PRO A 481 -4.32 -10.09 40.87
C PRO A 481 -2.98 -9.87 41.60
N LEU A 482 -2.34 -8.73 41.33
CA LEU A 482 -1.34 -8.18 42.23
C LEU A 482 -2.08 -7.89 43.55
N GLY A 483 -2.04 -8.88 44.46
CA GLY A 483 -2.42 -8.71 45.85
C GLY A 483 -1.32 -8.02 46.63
#